data_AF-D3LBL8-F1
#
_entry.id   AF-D3LBL8-F1
#
_cell.length_a   1.000
_cell.length_b   1.000
_cell.length_c   1.000
_cell.angle_alpha   90.00
_cell.angle_beta   90.00
_cell.angle_gamma   90.00
#
_symmetry.space_group_name_H-M   'P 1'
#
loop_
_entity.id
_entity.type
_entity.pdbx_description
1 polymer ?
#
loop_
_entity_poly.entity_id
_entity_poly.type
_entity_poly.pdbx_seq_one_letter_code
_entity_poly.pdbx_strand_id
1 'polypeptide(L)'
;MKKSTKIISEIILLLLIVSGVRYYIFRPAKVEPDKTVYKASGLSTNIKGTATKNKFISYSINDGKKHSVRIRSNSFAINIPSSNKEQKVTIYNGNVSAKIVVKASKQLADYQKFAKKYNQSLIASSLPKSIIKKANELKKAQAAKQTTAAEIARMSRTE
;
A
#
# COMPACT_ATOMS: atom_id res chain seq x y z
N MET A 1 16.90 36.59 56.75
CA MET A 1 16.36 35.42 55.98
C MET A 1 15.40 35.80 54.84
N LYS A 2 14.49 36.79 54.99
CA LYS A 2 13.47 37.12 53.96
C LYS A 2 13.99 37.59 52.58
N LYS A 3 15.17 38.22 52.50
CA LYS A 3 15.75 38.67 51.21
C LYS A 3 16.26 37.51 50.33
N SER A 4 16.87 36.49 50.94
CA SER A 4 17.40 35.34 50.17
C SER A 4 16.28 34.47 49.60
N THR A 5 15.16 34.33 50.32
CA THR A 5 13.98 33.58 49.83
C THR A 5 13.31 34.24 48.63
N LYS A 6 13.28 35.59 48.57
CA LYS A 6 12.77 36.34 47.41
C LYS A 6 13.65 36.16 46.17
N ILE A 7 14.97 36.23 46.34
CA ILE A 7 15.93 36.05 45.24
C ILE A 7 15.85 34.62 44.66
N ILE A 8 15.76 33.60 45.53
CA ILE A 8 15.60 32.21 45.10
C ILE A 8 14.27 32.02 44.35
N SER A 9 13.17 32.62 44.83
CA SER A 9 11.86 32.55 44.19
C SER A 9 11.86 33.16 42.78
N GLU A 10 12.53 34.30 42.57
CA GLU A 10 12.60 34.92 41.25
C GLU A 10 13.47 34.13 40.27
N ILE A 11 14.58 33.56 40.74
CA ILE A 11 15.43 32.68 39.91
C ILE A 11 14.64 31.45 39.44
N ILE A 12 13.85 30.84 40.33
CA ILE A 12 12.99 29.70 39.98
C ILE A 12 11.93 30.10 38.94
N LEU A 13 11.30 31.27 39.12
CA LEU A 13 10.28 31.76 38.18
C LEU A 13 10.88 32.02 36.79
N LEU A 14 12.08 32.62 36.73
CA LEU A 14 12.78 32.92 35.49
C LEU A 14 13.24 31.64 34.77
N LEU A 15 13.71 30.63 35.51
CA LEU A 15 14.04 29.30 34.98
C LEU A 15 12.83 28.58 34.39
N LEU A 16 11.65 28.68 35.02
CA LEU A 16 10.41 28.10 34.49
C LEU A 16 9.96 28.79 33.19
N ILE A 17 10.06 30.12 33.12
CA ILE A 17 9.72 30.88 31.91
C ILE A 17 10.66 30.51 30.76
N VAL A 18 11.98 30.50 30.99
CA VAL A 18 12.97 30.14 29.95
C VAL A 18 12.80 28.71 29.48
N SER A 19 12.49 27.78 30.39
CA SER A 19 12.22 26.38 30.06
C SER A 19 10.92 26.22 29.24
N GLY A 20 9.87 26.94 29.61
CA GLY A 20 8.60 26.95 28.87
C GLY A 20 8.73 27.55 27.47
N VAL A 21 9.47 28.66 27.33
CA VAL A 21 9.75 29.31 26.04
C VAL A 21 10.64 28.41 25.17
N ARG A 22 11.68 27.77 25.74
CA ARG A 22 12.46 26.76 25.02
C ARG A 22 11.60 25.60 24.53
N TYR A 23 10.72 25.05 25.37
CA TYR A 23 9.83 23.95 24.97
C TYR A 23 8.86 24.37 23.85
N TYR A 24 8.34 25.60 23.91
CA TYR A 24 7.44 26.15 22.90
C TYR A 24 8.15 26.36 21.55
N ILE A 25 9.39 26.88 21.56
CA ILE A 25 10.18 27.15 20.36
C ILE A 25 10.79 25.86 19.78
N PHE A 26 11.22 24.92 20.62
CA PHE A 26 11.88 23.66 20.23
C PHE A 26 10.95 22.44 20.29
N ARG A 27 9.68 22.57 19.89
CA ARG A 27 8.82 21.38 19.73
C ARG A 27 9.45 20.41 18.72
N PRO A 28 9.64 19.12 19.07
CA PRO A 28 10.19 18.15 18.14
C PRO A 28 9.25 17.92 16.96
N ALA A 29 9.82 17.55 15.81
CA ALA A 29 8.99 17.09 14.68
C ALA A 29 8.25 15.82 15.08
N LYS A 30 7.01 15.70 14.63
CA LYS A 30 6.16 14.55 14.91
C LYS A 30 5.39 14.17 13.66
N VAL A 31 5.21 12.88 13.41
CA VAL A 31 4.34 12.38 12.34
C VAL A 31 3.56 11.19 12.86
N GLU A 32 2.24 11.32 12.89
CA GLU A 32 1.34 10.29 13.40
C GLU A 32 0.23 10.04 12.39
N PRO A 33 0.29 8.90 11.69
CA PRO A 33 -0.83 8.42 10.90
C PRO A 33 -1.99 8.01 11.82
N ASP A 34 -3.23 8.20 11.37
CA ASP A 34 -4.42 7.78 12.11
C ASP A 34 -4.46 6.25 12.29
N LYS A 35 -3.87 5.50 11.35
CA LYS A 35 -3.75 4.04 11.39
C LYS A 35 -2.42 3.60 10.81
N THR A 36 -1.93 2.45 11.24
CA THR A 36 -0.70 1.83 10.72
C THR A 36 -0.98 0.79 9.63
N VAL A 37 -2.22 0.29 9.54
CA VAL A 37 -2.64 -0.70 8.55
C VAL A 37 -3.95 -0.27 7.89
N TYR A 38 -3.97 -0.22 6.57
CA TYR A 38 -5.14 0.08 5.77
C TYR A 38 -5.49 -1.07 4.84
N LYS A 39 -6.80 -1.29 4.63
CA LYS A 39 -7.29 -2.15 3.55
C LYS A 39 -7.50 -1.28 2.32
N ALA A 40 -7.00 -1.72 1.16
CA ALA A 40 -7.33 -1.08 -0.10
C ALA A 40 -8.84 -1.19 -0.36
N SER A 41 -9.48 -0.06 -0.66
CA SER A 41 -10.89 0.01 -1.04
C SER A 41 -10.98 0.75 -2.38
N GLY A 42 -11.50 0.08 -3.41
CA GLY A 42 -11.55 0.64 -4.77
C GLY A 42 -10.16 0.96 -5.35
N LEU A 43 -10.05 2.09 -6.05
CA LEU A 43 -8.85 2.48 -6.80
C LEU A 43 -7.75 3.13 -5.94
N SER A 44 -8.08 3.62 -4.75
CA SER A 44 -7.09 4.26 -3.89
C SER A 44 -7.45 4.23 -2.41
N THR A 45 -6.42 4.36 -1.58
CA THR A 45 -6.54 4.45 -0.12
C THR A 45 -6.08 5.81 0.35
N ASN A 46 -6.93 6.49 1.13
CA ASN A 46 -6.57 7.77 1.75
C ASN A 46 -5.94 7.53 3.13
N ILE A 47 -4.68 7.91 3.28
CA ILE A 47 -3.94 7.88 4.54
C ILE A 47 -4.00 9.29 5.12
N LYS A 48 -4.53 9.40 6.34
CA LYS A 48 -4.64 10.66 7.08
C LYS A 48 -3.80 10.60 8.34
N GLY A 49 -3.44 11.77 8.85
CA GLY A 49 -2.72 11.89 10.09
C GLY A 49 -2.36 13.33 10.41
N THR A 50 -1.55 13.47 11.47
CA THR A 50 -1.03 14.75 11.93
C THR A 50 0.48 14.81 11.80
N ALA A 51 0.99 16.00 11.49
CA ALA A 51 2.41 16.27 11.48
C ALA A 51 2.67 17.72 11.88
N THR A 52 3.62 17.92 12.79
CA THR A 52 3.96 19.23 13.37
C THR A 52 5.34 19.70 12.90
N LYS A 53 5.69 20.93 13.22
CA LYS A 53 7.00 21.58 12.94
C LYS A 53 7.23 21.96 11.46
N ASN A 54 6.96 21.05 10.52
CA ASN A 54 7.19 21.32 9.09
C ASN A 54 5.89 21.60 8.33
N LYS A 55 5.97 22.44 7.28
CA LYS A 55 4.85 22.73 6.38
C LYS A 55 4.66 21.69 5.27
N PHE A 56 5.59 20.74 5.17
CA PHE A 56 5.59 19.69 4.17
C PHE A 56 5.95 18.36 4.84
N ILE A 57 5.31 17.30 4.38
CA ILE A 57 5.78 15.93 4.57
C ILE A 57 6.24 15.39 3.22
N SER A 58 7.08 14.36 3.26
CA SER A 58 7.38 13.53 2.10
C SER A 58 6.90 12.11 2.35
N TYR A 59 6.54 11.36 1.32
CA TYR A 59 6.22 9.94 1.45
C TYR A 59 6.85 9.12 0.32
N SER A 60 7.16 7.86 0.58
CA SER A 60 7.57 6.88 -0.43
C SER A 60 6.71 5.62 -0.33
N ILE A 61 6.57 4.92 -1.45
CA ILE A 61 5.90 3.62 -1.53
C ILE A 61 6.95 2.58 -1.91
N ASN A 62 7.09 1.52 -1.12
CA ASN A 62 8.06 0.43 -1.31
C ASN A 62 9.49 0.96 -1.55
N ASP A 63 9.91 1.93 -0.73
CA ASP A 63 11.22 2.59 -0.81
C ASP A 63 11.53 3.25 -2.16
N GLY A 64 10.50 3.51 -2.98
CA GLY A 64 10.60 4.22 -4.24
C GLY A 64 10.77 5.74 -4.09
N LYS A 65 10.47 6.46 -5.18
CA LYS A 65 10.60 7.93 -5.23
C LYS A 65 9.81 8.60 -4.11
N LYS A 66 10.42 9.62 -3.49
CA LYS A 66 9.74 10.47 -2.52
C LYS A 66 8.84 11.49 -3.21
N HIS A 67 7.64 11.65 -2.67
CA HIS A 67 6.65 12.63 -3.08
C HIS A 67 6.40 13.59 -1.92
N SER A 68 6.39 14.89 -2.20
CA SER A 68 6.22 15.92 -1.16
C SER A 68 4.81 16.50 -1.20
N VAL A 69 4.20 16.65 -0.02
CA VAL A 69 2.83 17.13 0.16
C VAL A 69 2.85 18.26 1.18
N ARG A 70 2.21 19.38 0.82
CA ARG A 70 2.03 20.50 1.74
C ARG A 70 0.97 20.13 2.78
N ILE A 71 1.28 20.39 4.05
CA ILE A 71 0.43 20.17 5.20
C ILE A 71 -0.33 21.47 5.48
N ARG A 72 -1.60 21.36 5.88
CA ARG A 72 -2.39 22.49 6.38
C ARG A 72 -2.89 22.15 7.77
N SER A 73 -2.83 23.11 8.70
CA SER A 73 -3.33 22.94 10.07
C SER A 73 -2.76 21.71 10.79
N ASN A 74 -1.47 21.41 10.59
CA ASN A 74 -0.79 20.23 11.15
C ASN A 74 -1.42 18.89 10.77
N SER A 75 -2.23 18.83 9.72
CA SER A 75 -2.87 17.62 9.22
C SER A 75 -2.52 17.33 7.77
N PHE A 76 -2.42 16.06 7.44
CA PHE A 76 -2.14 15.60 6.08
C PHE A 76 -3.15 14.55 5.62
N ALA A 77 -3.31 14.46 4.31
CA ALA A 77 -4.02 13.39 3.63
C ALA A 77 -3.22 13.02 2.37
N ILE A 78 -2.84 11.76 2.25
CA ILE A 78 -2.10 11.21 1.11
C ILE A 78 -2.98 10.16 0.46
N ASN A 79 -3.13 10.24 -0.86
CA ASN A 79 -3.82 9.23 -1.64
C ASN A 79 -2.79 8.21 -2.18
N ILE A 80 -2.95 6.94 -1.82
CA ILE A 80 -2.11 5.84 -2.28
C ILE A 80 -2.91 4.99 -3.29
N PRO A 81 -2.46 4.87 -4.54
CA PRO A 81 -3.10 4.00 -5.52
C PRO A 81 -3.12 2.55 -5.05
N SER A 82 -4.27 1.90 -5.20
CA SER A 82 -4.43 0.48 -4.86
C SER A 82 -3.53 -0.38 -5.73
N SER A 83 -2.93 -1.41 -5.11
CA SER A 83 -2.11 -2.40 -5.79
C SER A 83 -2.61 -3.81 -5.50
N ASN A 84 -2.32 -4.76 -6.40
CA ASN A 84 -2.51 -6.19 -6.16
C ASN A 84 -1.42 -6.79 -5.26
N LYS A 85 -0.42 -5.98 -4.87
CA LYS A 85 0.62 -6.32 -3.90
C LYS A 85 0.49 -5.42 -2.68
N GLU A 86 0.97 -5.92 -1.54
CA GLU A 86 1.09 -5.11 -0.34
C GLU A 86 2.07 -3.94 -0.60
N GLN A 87 1.73 -2.77 -0.08
CA GLN A 87 2.53 -1.55 -0.21
C GLN A 87 2.95 -1.06 1.17
N LYS A 88 4.26 -0.87 1.34
CA LYS A 88 4.85 -0.22 2.51
C LYS A 88 4.98 1.27 2.22
N VAL A 89 4.29 2.09 2.99
CA VAL A 89 4.33 3.54 2.87
C VAL A 89 5.13 4.09 4.02
N THR A 90 6.20 4.83 3.72
CA THR A 90 6.97 5.56 4.74
C THR A 90 6.71 7.05 4.58
N ILE A 91 6.20 7.68 5.64
CA ILE A 91 5.96 9.12 5.70
C ILE A 91 7.08 9.76 6.50
N TYR A 92 7.69 10.80 5.95
CA TYR A 92 8.79 11.56 6.53
C TYR A 92 8.33 12.97 6.88
N ASN A 93 8.69 13.39 8.08
CA ASN A 93 8.56 14.75 8.56
C ASN A 93 9.94 15.23 9.04
N GLY A 94 10.76 15.72 8.11
CA GLY A 94 12.19 15.95 8.35
C GLY A 94 12.89 14.62 8.65
N ASN A 95 13.52 14.53 9.82
CA ASN A 95 14.28 13.34 10.26
C ASN A 95 13.40 12.27 10.95
N VAL A 96 12.12 12.57 11.21
CA VAL A 96 11.18 11.65 11.85
C VAL A 96 10.35 10.95 10.78
N SER A 97 10.08 9.66 10.95
CA SER A 97 9.28 8.88 10.00
C SER A 97 8.28 7.96 10.66
N ALA A 98 7.16 7.71 9.98
CA ALA A 98 6.18 6.69 10.32
C ALA A 98 6.02 5.71 9.16
N LYS A 99 5.88 4.42 9.48
CA LYS A 99 5.66 3.34 8.51
C LYS A 99 4.22 2.85 8.58
N ILE A 100 3.63 2.64 7.41
CA ILE A 100 2.25 2.21 7.24
C ILE A 100 2.22 1.08 6.22
N VAL A 101 1.29 0.15 6.38
CA VAL A 101 1.02 -0.91 5.43
C VAL A 101 -0.34 -0.70 4.78
N VAL A 102 -0.37 -0.66 3.46
CA VAL A 102 -1.61 -0.76 2.67
C VAL A 102 -1.68 -2.19 2.12
N LYS A 103 -2.68 -2.95 2.56
CA LYS A 103 -2.86 -4.34 2.14
C LYS A 103 -3.18 -4.40 0.64
N ALA A 104 -2.73 -5.49 0.01
CA ALA A 104 -3.10 -5.82 -1.37
C ALA A 104 -4.62 -5.79 -1.55
N SER A 105 -5.06 -5.14 -2.63
CA SER A 105 -6.45 -5.21 -3.07
C SER A 105 -6.73 -6.57 -3.71
N LYS A 106 -7.92 -7.13 -3.44
CA LYS A 106 -8.36 -8.35 -4.13
C LYS A 106 -8.58 -8.01 -5.60
N GLN A 107 -7.89 -8.71 -6.50
CA GLN A 107 -8.21 -8.66 -7.92
C GLN A 107 -9.64 -9.18 -8.11
N LEU A 108 -10.51 -8.38 -8.72
CA LEU A 108 -11.90 -8.76 -8.98
C LEU A 108 -11.99 -9.96 -9.94
N ALA A 109 -11.07 -10.03 -10.91
CA ALA A 109 -10.81 -11.18 -11.75
C ALA A 109 -9.48 -10.98 -12.49
N ASP A 110 -8.87 -12.08 -12.93
CA ASP A 110 -7.83 -12.01 -13.96
C ASP A 110 -8.49 -11.66 -15.31
N TYR A 111 -8.10 -10.52 -15.89
CA TYR A 111 -8.65 -10.05 -17.16
C TYR A 111 -8.45 -11.07 -18.28
N GLN A 112 -7.30 -11.76 -18.35
CA GLN A 112 -7.06 -12.76 -19.38
C GLN A 112 -8.02 -13.94 -19.23
N LYS A 113 -8.28 -14.36 -17.98
CA LYS A 113 -9.23 -15.43 -17.69
C LYS A 113 -10.66 -15.02 -18.04
N PHE A 114 -11.04 -13.79 -17.74
CA PHE A 114 -12.33 -13.23 -18.12
C PHE A 114 -12.48 -13.11 -19.64
N ALA A 115 -11.53 -12.47 -20.32
CA ALA A 115 -11.54 -12.29 -21.78
C ALA A 115 -11.57 -13.64 -22.52
N LYS A 116 -10.81 -14.63 -22.05
CA LYS A 116 -10.85 -15.99 -22.61
C LYS A 116 -12.23 -16.63 -22.46
N LYS A 117 -12.85 -16.51 -21.28
CA LYS A 117 -14.21 -17.02 -21.05
C LYS A 117 -15.25 -16.29 -21.89
N TYR A 118 -15.18 -14.96 -21.94
CA TYR A 118 -16.06 -14.12 -22.74
C TYR A 118 -15.96 -14.49 -24.23
N ASN A 119 -14.76 -14.54 -24.78
CA ASN A 119 -14.53 -14.90 -26.18
C ASN A 119 -14.97 -16.34 -26.47
N GLN A 120 -14.68 -17.30 -25.58
CA GLN A 120 -15.19 -18.67 -25.73
C GLN A 120 -16.71 -18.73 -25.70
N SER A 121 -17.35 -17.96 -24.83
CA SER A 121 -18.81 -17.87 -24.75
C SER A 121 -19.38 -17.27 -26.03
N LEU A 122 -18.78 -16.19 -26.54
CA LEU A 122 -19.19 -15.53 -27.78
C LEU A 122 -19.10 -16.47 -28.97
N ILE A 123 -17.95 -17.16 -29.10
CA ILE A 123 -17.71 -18.18 -30.13
C ILE A 123 -18.69 -19.35 -30.00
N ALA A 124 -18.96 -19.82 -28.78
CA ALA A 124 -19.92 -20.90 -28.55
C ALA A 124 -21.37 -20.48 -28.86
N SER A 125 -21.73 -19.22 -28.64
CA SER A 125 -23.05 -18.69 -29.01
C SER A 125 -23.23 -18.48 -30.51
N SER A 126 -22.15 -18.28 -31.27
CA SER A 126 -22.20 -18.06 -32.73
C SER A 126 -21.99 -19.33 -33.55
N LEU A 127 -21.53 -20.43 -32.94
CA LEU A 127 -21.23 -21.67 -33.66
C LEU A 127 -22.43 -22.63 -33.71
N PRO A 128 -22.67 -23.30 -34.85
CA PRO A 128 -23.63 -24.39 -34.94
C PRO A 128 -23.25 -25.54 -33.98
N LYS A 129 -24.25 -26.18 -33.36
CA LYS A 129 -24.04 -27.27 -32.39
C LYS A 129 -23.17 -28.42 -32.93
N SER A 130 -23.21 -28.68 -34.23
CA SER A 130 -22.39 -29.68 -34.92
C SER A 130 -20.90 -29.37 -34.87
N ILE A 131 -20.52 -28.10 -35.06
CA ILE A 131 -19.12 -27.65 -34.98
C ILE A 131 -18.61 -27.71 -33.54
N ILE A 132 -19.45 -27.35 -32.56
CA ILE A 132 -19.11 -27.45 -31.14
C ILE A 132 -18.84 -28.91 -30.75
N LYS A 133 -19.68 -29.84 -31.20
CA LYS A 133 -19.51 -31.28 -30.93
C LYS A 133 -18.20 -31.80 -31.51
N LYS A 134 -17.91 -31.47 -32.77
CA LYS A 134 -16.67 -31.87 -33.46
C LYS A 134 -15.43 -31.24 -32.82
N ALA A 135 -15.50 -29.98 -32.40
CA ALA A 135 -14.42 -29.31 -31.66
C ALA A 135 -14.15 -29.95 -30.30
N ASN A 136 -15.19 -30.39 -29.58
CA ASN A 136 -15.03 -31.11 -28.31
C ASN A 136 -14.44 -32.51 -28.48
N GLU A 137 -14.85 -33.23 -29.53
CA GLU A 137 -14.27 -34.54 -29.91
C GLU A 137 -12.79 -34.39 -30.28
N LEU A 138 -12.43 -33.38 -31.07
CA LEU A 138 -11.05 -33.06 -31.42
C LEU A 138 -10.21 -32.70 -30.18
N LYS A 139 -10.74 -31.89 -29.26
CA LYS A 139 -10.05 -31.57 -27.99
C LYS A 139 -9.80 -32.81 -27.15
N LYS A 140 -10.77 -33.72 -27.04
CA LYS A 140 -10.59 -35.00 -26.34
C LYS A 140 -9.53 -35.86 -27.01
N ALA A 141 -9.55 -35.98 -28.33
CA ALA A 141 -8.54 -36.73 -29.07
C ALA A 141 -7.13 -36.13 -28.93
N GLN A 142 -7.02 -34.80 -28.87
CA GLN A 142 -5.73 -34.11 -28.71
C GLN A 142 -5.19 -34.23 -27.29
N ALA A 143 -6.05 -34.17 -26.27
CA ALA A 143 -5.68 -34.45 -24.89
C ALA A 143 -5.20 -35.90 -24.71
N ALA A 144 -5.89 -36.87 -25.33
CA ALA A 144 -5.50 -38.27 -25.31
C ALA A 144 -4.11 -38.50 -25.92
N LYS A 145 -3.80 -37.88 -27.07
CA LYS A 145 -2.47 -37.96 -27.71
C LYS A 145 -1.35 -37.32 -26.88
N GLN A 146 -1.64 -36.22 -26.16
CA GLN A 146 -0.67 -35.60 -25.27
C GLN A 146 -0.35 -36.47 -24.05
N THR A 147 -1.35 -37.14 -23.47
CA THR A 147 -1.11 -38.13 -22.41
C THR A 147 -0.24 -39.28 -22.91
N THR A 148 -0.48 -39.83 -24.10
CA THR A 148 0.36 -40.91 -24.65
C THR A 148 1.80 -40.45 -24.92
N ALA A 149 1.99 -39.25 -25.47
CA ALA A 149 3.33 -38.71 -25.70
C ALA A 149 4.08 -38.44 -24.39
N ALA A 150 3.39 -37.95 -23.35
CA ALA A 150 3.97 -37.74 -22.03
C ALA A 150 4.27 -39.07 -21.30
N GLU A 151 3.46 -40.11 -21.51
CA GLU A 151 3.67 -41.48 -21.02
C GLU A 151 4.91 -42.12 -21.67
N ILE A 152 5.01 -42.05 -23.00
CA ILE A 152 6.14 -42.57 -23.79
C ILE A 152 7.46 -41.88 -23.40
N ALA A 153 7.43 -40.55 -23.24
CA ALA A 153 8.60 -39.78 -22.80
C ALA A 153 9.02 -40.04 -21.34
N ARG A 154 8.12 -40.58 -20.50
CA ARG A 154 8.45 -41.03 -19.15
C ARG A 154 9.06 -42.42 -19.17
N MET A 155 8.51 -43.34 -19.98
CA MET A 155 9.05 -44.69 -20.13
C MET A 155 10.47 -44.67 -20.72
N SER A 156 10.74 -43.86 -21.74
CA SER A 156 12.06 -43.76 -22.39
C SER A 156 13.16 -43.08 -21.55
N ARG A 157 12.84 -42.60 -20.34
CA ARG A 157 13.79 -41.92 -19.43
C ARG A 157 14.18 -42.79 -18.24
N THR A 158 13.66 -44.02 -18.18
CA THR A 158 13.88 -44.99 -17.10
C THR A 158 14.72 -46.19 -17.54
N GLU A 159 15.23 -46.17 -18.77
CA GLU A 159 16.30 -47.04 -19.28
C GLU A 159 17.64 -46.28 -19.22
#